data_AF-A0A928UBK1-F1
#
_entry.id   AF-A0A928UBK1-F1
#
_cell.length_a   1.000
_cell.length_b   1.000
_cell.length_c   1.000
_cell.angle_alpha   90.00
_cell.angle_beta   90.00
_cell.angle_gamma   90.00
#
_symmetry.space_group_name_H-M   'P 1'
#
loop_
_entity.id
_entity.type
_entity.pdbx_description
1 polymer ?
#
loop_
_entity_poly.entity_id
_entity_poly.type
_entity_poly.pdbx_seq_one_letter_code
_entity_poly.pdbx_strand_id
1 'polypeptide(L)'
;MVTLGEVYDGIELKLKAYGNNVEKLFYVKPGADPTAIKLKLSGAKTLKVNEDGLLEAETALGIVKFTKPIVYQESKVPSTTTKSRSSASCGKG
;
A
#
# COMPACT_ATOMS: atom_id res chain seq x y z
N MET A 1 -4.09 -6.63 -12.94
CA MET A 1 -4.00 -6.84 -11.48
C MET A 1 -3.22 -8.12 -11.27
N VAL A 2 -2.32 -8.15 -10.29
CA VAL A 2 -1.50 -9.31 -9.95
C VAL A 2 -1.77 -9.68 -8.49
N THR A 3 -1.92 -10.97 -8.18
CA THR A 3 -2.09 -11.48 -6.81
C THR A 3 -0.76 -12.07 -6.36
N LEU A 4 -0.24 -11.62 -5.22
CA LEU A 4 0.97 -12.20 -4.60
C LEU A 4 0.61 -13.31 -3.60
N GLY A 5 -0.67 -13.48 -3.30
CA GLY A 5 -1.16 -14.44 -2.32
C GLY A 5 -1.06 -13.90 -0.90
N GLU A 6 -1.04 -14.82 0.06
CA GLU A 6 -0.95 -14.54 1.49
C GLU A 6 0.48 -14.18 1.87
N VAL A 7 0.70 -12.90 2.20
CA VAL A 7 2.05 -12.35 2.51
C VAL A 7 2.30 -12.25 4.01
N TYR A 8 1.23 -12.29 4.81
CA TYR A 8 1.23 -12.49 6.27
C TYR A 8 0.07 -13.41 6.62
N ASP A 9 0.09 -14.04 7.80
CA ASP A 9 -1.00 -14.89 8.26
C ASP A 9 -2.34 -14.13 8.24
N GLY A 10 -3.26 -14.63 7.42
CA GLY A 10 -4.57 -14.04 7.18
C GLY A 10 -4.59 -12.75 6.36
N ILE A 11 -3.48 -12.35 5.70
CA ILE A 11 -3.39 -11.11 4.90
C ILE A 11 -2.92 -11.39 3.47
N GLU A 12 -3.82 -11.24 2.50
CA GLU A 12 -3.52 -11.38 1.07
C GLU A 12 -3.15 -10.02 0.44
N LEU A 13 -2.13 -9.99 -0.42
CA LEU A 13 -1.72 -8.81 -1.17
C LEU A 13 -2.06 -8.93 -2.65
N LYS A 14 -2.74 -7.91 -3.18
CA LYS A 14 -2.92 -7.70 -4.63
C LYS A 14 -2.32 -6.37 -5.06
N LEU A 15 -1.74 -6.37 -6.25
CA LEU A 15 -1.18 -5.19 -6.89
C LEU A 15 -1.97 -4.79 -8.14
N LYS A 16 -2.21 -3.49 -8.30
CA LYS A 16 -2.81 -2.92 -9.51
C LYS A 16 -1.93 -1.79 -10.02
N ALA A 17 -1.29 -2.00 -11.17
CA ALA A 17 -0.52 -0.98 -11.86
C ALA A 17 -1.40 -0.20 -12.83
N TYR A 18 -1.20 1.12 -12.91
CA TYR A 18 -1.82 2.01 -13.91
C TYR A 18 -0.95 3.26 -14.08
N GLY A 19 -0.51 3.52 -15.32
CA GLY A 19 0.45 4.58 -15.60
C GLY A 19 1.74 4.42 -14.78
N ASN A 20 2.15 5.48 -14.08
CA ASN A 20 3.29 5.49 -13.16
C ASN A 20 2.93 5.11 -11.70
N ASN A 21 1.73 4.56 -11.47
CA ASN A 21 1.24 4.20 -10.15
C ASN A 21 1.16 2.69 -9.94
N VAL A 22 1.47 2.24 -8.74
CA VAL A 22 1.19 0.89 -8.25
C VAL A 22 0.37 0.96 -6.96
N GLU A 23 -0.87 0.52 -7.04
CA GLU A 23 -1.75 0.28 -5.89
C GLU A 23 -1.45 -1.05 -5.21
N LYS A 24 -1.39 -1.01 -3.88
CA LYS A 24 -1.26 -2.13 -2.97
C LYS A 24 -2.59 -2.29 -2.25
N LEU A 25 -3.19 -3.47 -2.38
CA LEU A 25 -4.47 -3.83 -1.75
C LEU A 25 -4.21 -4.99 -0.80
N PHE A 26 -4.24 -4.73 0.50
CA PHE A 26 -4.16 -5.74 1.55
C PHE A 26 -5.57 -6.19 1.92
N TYR A 27 -5.83 -7.48 1.87
CA TYR A 27 -7.09 -8.11 2.26
C TYR A 27 -6.85 -8.82 3.59
N VAL A 28 -7.38 -8.24 4.67
CA VAL A 28 -7.21 -8.71 6.03
C VAL A 28 -8.42 -9.57 6.40
N LYS A 29 -8.20 -10.87 6.56
CA LYS A 29 -9.22 -11.80 7.05
C LYS A 29 -9.60 -11.45 8.50
N PRO A 30 -10.81 -11.82 8.97
CA PRO A 30 -11.16 -11.63 10.37
C PRO A 30 -10.16 -12.31 11.31
N GLY A 31 -9.77 -11.60 12.37
CA GLY A 31 -8.82 -12.06 13.38
C GLY A 31 -7.35 -11.93 12.99
N ALA A 32 -7.03 -11.61 11.73
CA ALA A 32 -5.66 -11.32 11.32
C ALA A 32 -5.19 -9.96 11.88
N ASP A 33 -3.91 -9.87 12.25
CA ASP A 33 -3.33 -8.66 12.85
C ASP A 33 -2.83 -7.68 11.77
N PRO A 34 -3.52 -6.54 11.52
CA PRO A 34 -3.09 -5.58 10.51
C PRO A 34 -1.77 -4.88 10.87
N THR A 35 -1.35 -4.90 12.14
CA THR A 35 -0.08 -4.29 12.58
C THR A 35 1.15 -5.06 12.09
N ALA A 36 0.95 -6.30 11.61
CA ALA A 36 1.99 -7.10 10.96
C ALA A 36 2.45 -6.49 9.62
N ILE A 37 1.62 -5.67 8.97
CA ILE A 37 1.94 -5.10 7.65
C ILE A 37 3.07 -4.07 7.79
N LYS A 38 4.26 -4.45 7.33
CA LYS A 38 5.43 -3.58 7.26
C LYS A 38 5.88 -3.36 5.82
N LEU A 39 6.29 -2.14 5.50
CA LEU A 39 6.84 -1.77 4.19
C LEU A 39 8.32 -1.43 4.35
N LYS A 40 9.18 -2.13 3.62
CA LYS A 40 10.59 -1.79 3.49
C LYS A 40 10.81 -1.07 2.16
N LEU A 41 11.33 0.15 2.23
CA LEU A 41 11.71 0.94 1.05
C LEU A 41 13.22 0.89 0.89
N SER A 42 13.69 0.21 -0.16
CA SER A 42 15.11 0.14 -0.48
C SER A 42 15.46 1.20 -1.52
N GLY A 43 16.64 1.82 -1.41
CA GLY A 43 17.09 2.89 -2.32
C GLY A 43 16.52 4.28 -2.01
N ALA A 44 15.71 4.41 -0.96
CA ALA A 44 15.30 5.70 -0.42
C ALA A 44 16.44 6.30 0.43
N LYS A 45 16.80 7.55 0.15
CA LYS A 45 17.76 8.34 0.93
C LYS A 45 17.09 8.98 2.13
N THR A 46 15.86 9.48 1.94
CA THR A 46 15.06 10.14 2.97
C THR A 46 13.61 9.70 2.86
N LEU A 47 12.91 9.72 4.00
CA LEU A 47 11.47 9.50 4.10
C LEU A 47 10.86 10.66 4.89
N LYS A 48 9.82 11.29 4.34
CA LYS A 48 9.07 12.33 5.04
C LYS A 48 7.58 12.23 4.73
N VAL A 49 6.74 12.59 5.69
CA VAL A 49 5.32 12.85 5.43
C VAL A 49 5.20 14.32 5.05
N ASN A 50 4.63 14.62 3.90
CA ASN A 50 4.43 16.00 3.44
C ASN A 50 3.14 16.61 4.02
N GLU A 51 2.87 17.87 3.71
CA GLU A 51 1.72 18.62 4.23
C GLU A 51 0.37 18.00 3.82
N ASP A 52 0.32 17.27 2.70
CA ASP A 52 -0.87 16.54 2.22
C ASP A 52 -1.05 15.18 2.91
N GLY A 53 -0.16 14.80 3.82
CA GLY A 53 -0.17 13.48 4.46
C GLY A 53 0.30 12.34 3.56
N LEU A 54 0.97 12.64 2.45
CA LEU A 54 1.62 11.66 1.59
C LEU A 54 3.01 11.33 2.15
N LEU A 55 3.41 10.06 2.08
CA LEU A 55 4.79 9.69 2.33
C LEU A 55 5.61 9.93 1.06
N GLU A 56 6.64 10.76 1.13
CA GLU A 56 7.60 11.02 0.06
C GLU A 56 8.90 10.26 0.36
N ALA A 57 9.32 9.42 -0.57
CA ALA A 57 10.60 8.74 -0.57
C ALA A 57 11.51 9.34 -1.64
N GLU A 58 12.59 9.99 -1.21
CA GLU A 58 13.59 10.53 -2.13
C GLU A 58 14.53 9.41 -2.57
N THR A 59 14.59 9.14 -3.87
CA THR A 59 15.45 8.11 -4.45
C THR A 59 16.43 8.73 -5.44
N ALA A 60 17.42 7.96 -5.90
CA ALA A 60 18.34 8.42 -6.96
C ALA A 60 17.63 8.72 -8.30
N LEU A 61 16.42 8.20 -8.50
CA LEU A 61 15.63 8.37 -9.74
C LEU A 61 14.54 9.44 -9.62
N GLY A 62 14.48 10.15 -8.49
CA GLY A 62 13.44 11.13 -8.18
C GLY A 62 12.58 10.74 -6.98
N ILE A 63 11.53 11.52 -6.74
CA ILE A 63 10.64 11.35 -5.59
C ILE A 63 9.54 10.34 -5.92
N VAL A 64 9.40 9.33 -5.07
CA VAL A 64 8.25 8.42 -5.07
C VAL A 64 7.27 8.86 -3.99
N LYS A 65 6.02 9.11 -4.37
CA LYS A 65 4.95 9.52 -3.45
C LYS A 65 4.05 8.34 -3.14
N PHE A 66 3.71 8.14 -1.87
CA PHE A 66 2.77 7.13 -1.40
C PHE A 66 1.54 7.80 -0.82
N THR A 67 0.35 7.38 -1.26
CA THR A 67 -0.90 7.92 -0.71
C THR A 67 -1.12 7.47 0.72
N LYS A 68 -1.80 8.34 1.49
CA LYS A 68 -2.37 7.96 2.77
C LYS A 68 -3.16 6.65 2.61
N PRO A 69 -2.87 5.62 3.41
CA PRO A 69 -3.60 4.37 3.31
C PRO A 69 -5.06 4.59 3.71
N ILE A 70 -5.98 4.02 2.92
CA ILE A 70 -7.42 4.05 3.19
C ILE A 70 -7.85 2.64 3.57
N VAL A 71 -8.52 2.54 4.73
CA VAL A 71 -9.10 1.29 5.23
C VAL A 71 -10.60 1.30 4.95
N TYR A 72 -11.11 0.22 4.37
CA TYR A 72 -12.53 0.10 4.06
C TYR A 72 -12.98 -1.36 4.05
N GLN A 73 -14.29 -1.54 4.11
CA GLN A 73 -14.94 -2.83 4.01
C GLN A 73 -15.98 -2.77 2.89
N GLU A 74 -15.97 -3.74 1.98
CA GLU A 74 -16.97 -3.80 0.91
C GLU A 74 -18.25 -4.43 1.43
N SER A 75 -19.39 -3.82 1.09
CA SER A 75 -20.71 -4.28 1.54
C SER A 75 -21.14 -5.64 0.94
N LYS A 76 -20.43 -6.13 -0.09
CA LYS A 76 -20.75 -7.36 -0.83
C LYS A 76 -19.90 -8.58 -0.44
N VAL A 77 -18.85 -8.41 0.36
CA VAL A 77 -18.11 -9.53 0.97
C VAL A 77 -18.68 -9.77 2.37
N PRO A 78 -18.60 -11.00 2.92
CA PRO A 78 -19.02 -11.25 4.29
C PRO A 78 -18.39 -10.22 5.22
N SER A 79 -19.14 -9.84 6.25
CA SER A 79 -18.94 -8.69 7.16
C SER A 79 -17.64 -8.70 7.98
N THR A 80 -16.64 -9.47 7.55
CA THR A 80 -15.47 -9.84 8.33
C THR A 80 -14.14 -9.56 7.64
N THR A 81 -14.12 -9.20 6.34
CA THR A 81 -12.86 -8.88 5.62
C THR A 81 -12.66 -7.39 5.46
N THR A 82 -11.57 -6.86 6.03
CA THR A 82 -11.17 -5.46 5.90
C THR A 82 -10.11 -5.31 4.80
N LYS A 83 -10.21 -4.28 3.97
CA LYS A 83 -9.21 -3.95 2.96
C LYS A 83 -8.44 -2.70 3.34
N SER A 84 -7.14 -2.66 3.04
CA SER A 84 -6.30 -1.47 3.09
C SER A 84 -5.72 -1.18 1.71
N ARG A 85 -5.84 0.06 1.24
CA ARG A 85 -5.36 0.51 -0.08
C ARG A 85 -4.36 1.64 0.08
N SER A 86 -3.20 1.51 -0.58
CA SER A 86 -2.22 2.59 -0.73
C SER A 86 -1.62 2.53 -2.14
N SER A 87 -1.51 3.66 -2.83
CA SER A 87 -0.81 3.74 -4.11
C SER A 87 0.56 4.38 -3.94
N ALA A 88 1.50 3.98 -4.79
CA ALA A 88 2.80 4.62 -4.93
C ALA A 88 2.99 5.10 -6.36
N SER A 89 3.46 6.32 -6.55
CA SER A 89 3.70 6.93 -7.85
C SER A 89 5.10 7.50 -7.94
N CYS A 90 5.78 7.30 -9.07
CA CYS A 90 7.04 7.97 -9.33
C CYS A 90 6.75 9.34 -9.95
N GLY A 91 7.09 10.42 -9.26
CA GLY A 91 7.07 11.77 -9.83
C GLY A 91 8.19 11.90 -10.86
N LYS A 92 7.91 12.56 -11.99
CA LYS A 92 8.98 13.05 -12.86
C LYS A 92 9.61 14.25 -12.14
N GLY A 93 10.91 14.19 -11.88
CA GLY A 93 11.71 15.34 -11.44
C GLY A 93 11.83 16.39 -12.54
#